data_AF-A0A0B0MZW6-F1
#
_entry.id   AF-A0A0B0MZW6-F1
#
_cell.length_a   1.000
_cell.length_b   1.000
_cell.length_c   1.000
_cell.angle_alpha   90.00
_cell.angle_beta   90.00
_cell.angle_gamma   90.00
#
_symmetry.space_group_name_H-M   'P 1'
#
loop_
_entity.id
_entity.type
_entity.pdbx_description
1 polymer ?
#
loop_
_entity_poly.entity_id
_entity_poly.type
_entity_poly.pdbx_seq_one_letter_code
_entity_poly.pdbx_strand_id
1 'polypeptide(L)'
;MLDSNKNDALDNIKERFALEELSSGQKVGRLQLFDITHKKKDGSPMTSEVAEIIEKLKDKKVEYEAIASSDNFVNLDNIDNRIITEVLGSERLELKFRG
;
A
#
# COMPACT_ATOMS: atom_id res chain seq x y z
N MET A 1 -27.15 15.35 -17.74
CA MET A 1 -26.37 15.50 -16.50
C MET A 1 -25.43 14.31 -16.47
N LEU A 2 -24.13 14.57 -16.60
CA LEU A 2 -23.10 13.53 -16.51
C LEU A 2 -22.76 13.41 -15.03
N ASP A 3 -22.80 12.20 -14.48
CA ASP A 3 -22.68 11.95 -13.05
C ASP A 3 -21.27 12.31 -12.57
N SER A 4 -21.09 13.50 -12.00
CA SER A 4 -19.81 14.10 -11.59
C SER A 4 -19.02 13.28 -10.55
N ASN A 5 -19.67 12.29 -9.93
CA ASN A 5 -19.14 11.50 -8.82
C ASN A 5 -17.84 10.72 -9.15
N LYS A 6 -17.63 10.29 -10.41
CA LYS A 6 -16.42 9.51 -10.78
C LYS A 6 -15.15 10.36 -10.88
N ASN A 7 -15.27 11.64 -11.21
CA ASN A 7 -14.10 12.51 -11.38
C ASN A 7 -13.58 12.98 -10.01
N ASP A 8 -14.49 13.22 -9.06
CA ASP A 8 -14.14 13.66 -7.70
C ASP A 8 -13.31 12.60 -6.95
N ALA A 9 -13.63 11.31 -7.10
CA ALA A 9 -12.87 10.24 -6.46
C ALA A 9 -11.43 10.14 -7.00
N LEU A 10 -11.28 10.25 -8.33
CA LEU A 10 -9.98 10.18 -8.98
C LEU A 10 -9.11 11.40 -8.67
N ASP A 11 -9.71 12.59 -8.61
CA ASP A 11 -8.99 13.83 -8.31
C ASP A 11 -8.51 13.86 -6.84
N ASN A 12 -9.33 13.38 -5.88
CA ASN A 12 -8.89 13.19 -4.50
C ASN A 12 -7.71 12.20 -4.37
N ILE A 13 -7.69 11.13 -5.18
CA ILE A 13 -6.58 10.18 -5.18
C ILE A 13 -5.33 10.85 -5.75
N LYS A 14 -5.43 11.50 -6.92
CA LYS A 14 -4.31 12.20 -7.56
C LYS A 14 -3.68 13.26 -6.65
N GLU A 15 -4.50 14.02 -5.93
CA GLU A 15 -4.02 15.05 -4.99
C GLU A 15 -3.23 14.44 -3.83
N ARG A 16 -3.70 13.33 -3.24
CA ARG A 16 -2.98 12.61 -2.16
C ARG A 16 -1.66 12.04 -2.65
N PHE A 17 -1.64 11.49 -3.86
CA PHE A 17 -0.41 11.03 -4.50
C PHE A 17 0.61 12.16 -4.63
N ALA A 18 0.20 13.28 -5.23
CA ALA A 18 1.08 14.42 -5.43
C ALA A 18 1.61 14.98 -4.11
N LEU A 19 0.79 15.00 -3.06
CA LEU A 19 1.18 15.47 -1.74
C LEU A 19 2.21 14.55 -1.06
N GLU A 20 2.07 13.23 -1.22
CA GLU A 20 3.00 12.22 -0.69
C GLU A 20 4.34 12.22 -1.44
N GLU A 21 4.34 12.41 -2.76
CA GLU A 21 5.60 12.55 -3.53
C GLU A 21 6.32 13.85 -3.17
N LEU A 22 5.57 14.95 -2.99
CA LEU A 22 6.13 16.23 -2.57
C LEU A 22 6.74 16.17 -1.16
N SER A 23 6.14 15.41 -0.24
CA SER A 23 6.62 15.30 1.14
C SER A 23 7.81 14.34 1.28
N SER A 24 7.80 13.22 0.56
CA SER A 24 8.86 12.21 0.61
C SER A 24 10.02 12.49 -0.34
N GLY A 25 9.82 13.31 -1.37
CA GLY A 25 10.79 13.54 -2.44
C GLY A 25 11.03 12.30 -3.31
N GLN A 26 10.18 11.28 -3.18
CA GLN A 26 10.27 9.99 -3.88
C GLN A 26 8.96 9.69 -4.57
N LYS A 27 9.01 8.89 -5.64
CA LYS A 27 7.78 8.42 -6.28
C LYS A 27 7.00 7.51 -5.35
N VAL A 28 5.67 7.62 -5.38
CA VAL A 28 4.82 6.73 -4.57
C VAL A 28 4.97 5.29 -5.06
N GLY A 29 5.45 4.42 -4.18
CA GLY A 29 5.53 2.98 -4.41
C GLY A 29 4.18 2.27 -4.34
N ARG A 30 4.12 1.01 -4.78
CA ARG A 30 2.86 0.23 -4.79
C ARG A 30 2.33 0.01 -3.37
N LEU A 31 3.22 -0.10 -2.39
CA LEU A 31 2.82 -0.27 -1.01
C LEU A 31 2.16 0.99 -0.43
N GLN A 32 2.70 2.18 -0.73
CA GLN A 32 2.07 3.43 -0.34
C GLN A 32 0.73 3.64 -1.06
N LEU A 33 0.62 3.26 -2.34
CA LEU A 33 -0.66 3.30 -3.06
C LEU A 33 -1.72 2.41 -2.40
N PHE A 34 -1.35 1.21 -1.95
CA PHE A 34 -2.24 0.34 -1.18
C PHE A 34 -2.73 1.05 0.10
N ASP A 35 -1.81 1.67 0.84
CA ASP A 35 -2.10 2.37 2.09
C ASP A 35 -3.04 3.58 1.87
N ILE A 36 -2.79 4.38 0.83
CA ILE A 36 -3.61 5.55 0.45
C ILE A 36 -5.04 5.14 0.07
N THR A 37 -5.18 4.06 -0.71
CA THR A 37 -6.48 3.60 -1.23
C THR A 37 -7.34 2.89 -0.19
N HIS A 38 -6.73 2.24 0.81
CA HIS A 38 -7.45 1.48 1.84
C HIS A 38 -7.64 2.27 3.16
N LYS A 39 -7.21 3.54 3.17
CA LYS A 39 -7.44 4.49 4.27
C LYS A 39 -8.50 5.53 3.91
N LYS A 40 -9.29 5.88 4.92
CA LYS A 40 -10.24 7.00 4.89
C LYS A 40 -9.50 8.34 4.85
N LYS A 41 -10.25 9.43 4.63
CA LYS A 41 -9.71 10.79 4.59
C LYS A 41 -9.08 11.26 5.90
N ASP A 42 -9.52 10.70 7.02
CA ASP A 42 -8.94 10.96 8.35
C ASP A 42 -7.66 10.16 8.62
N GLY A 43 -7.19 9.35 7.65
CA GLY A 43 -6.01 8.50 7.77
C GLY A 43 -6.26 7.15 8.45
N SER A 44 -7.48 6.89 8.95
CA SER A 44 -7.84 5.62 9.56
C SER A 44 -8.07 4.52 8.51
N PRO A 45 -7.75 3.26 8.81
CA PRO A 45 -8.06 2.13 7.93
C PRO A 45 -9.58 1.92 7.82
N MET A 46 -10.04 1.43 6.67
CA MET A 46 -11.47 1.20 6.43
C MET A 46 -12.07 0.12 7.37
N THR A 47 -11.29 -0.91 7.70
CA THR A 47 -11.65 -2.00 8.62
C THR A 47 -10.46 -2.36 9.51
N SER A 48 -10.71 -3.09 10.60
CA SER A 48 -9.64 -3.60 11.47
C SER A 48 -8.74 -4.62 10.78
N GLU A 49 -9.28 -5.43 9.88
CA GLU A 49 -8.51 -6.38 9.05
C GLU A 49 -7.53 -5.63 8.14
N VAL A 50 -7.99 -4.58 7.46
CA VAL A 50 -7.12 -3.70 6.66
C VAL A 50 -6.04 -3.04 7.52
N ALA A 51 -6.35 -2.67 8.77
CA ALA A 51 -5.37 -2.12 9.70
C ALA A 51 -4.22 -3.11 9.96
N GLU A 52 -4.57 -4.37 10.24
CA GLU A 52 -3.61 -5.45 10.49
C GLU A 52 -2.75 -5.74 9.26
N ILE A 53 -3.36 -5.73 8.07
CA ILE A 53 -2.65 -5.91 6.79
C ILE A 53 -1.62 -4.79 6.57
N ILE A 54 -2.03 -3.54 6.76
CA ILE A 54 -1.15 -2.37 6.60
C ILE A 54 0.05 -2.46 7.56
N GLU A 55 -0.17 -2.91 8.79
CA GLU A 55 0.90 -3.11 9.78
C GLU A 55 1.87 -4.21 9.33
N LYS A 56 1.36 -5.39 8.93
CA LYS A 56 2.18 -6.50 8.40
C LYS A 56 3.00 -6.09 7.18
N LEU A 57 2.42 -5.31 6.27
CA LEU A 57 3.10 -4.81 5.07
C LEU A 57 4.25 -3.84 5.44
N LYS A 58 4.06 -2.97 6.43
CA LYS A 58 5.10 -2.05 6.90
C LYS A 58 6.25 -2.79 7.57
N ASP A 59 5.95 -3.75 8.43
CA ASP A 59 6.97 -4.57 9.09
C ASP A 59 7.83 -5.33 8.08
N LYS A 60 7.19 -5.94 7.07
CA LYS A 60 7.92 -6.62 6.00
C LYS A 60 8.72 -5.68 5.10
N LYS A 61 8.24 -4.47 4.85
CA LYS A 61 9.03 -3.47 4.12
C LYS A 61 10.34 -3.15 4.83
N VAL A 62 10.33 -2.98 6.15
CA VAL A 62 11.55 -2.74 6.94
C VAL A 62 12.51 -3.92 6.84
N GLU A 63 12.02 -5.16 6.96
CA GLU A 63 12.83 -6.37 6.82
C GLU A 63 13.50 -6.47 5.44
N TYR A 64 12.72 -6.27 4.37
CA TYR A 64 13.24 -6.37 3.01
C TYR A 64 14.12 -5.18 2.60
N GLU A 65 13.87 -3.97 3.10
CA GLU A 65 14.76 -2.82 2.89
C GLU A 65 16.12 -3.03 3.55
N ALA A 66 16.15 -3.63 4.75
CA ALA A 66 17.40 -4.00 5.42
C ALA A 66 18.20 -5.04 4.59
N ILE A 67 17.51 -6.02 4.01
CA ILE A 67 18.14 -7.03 3.14
C ILE A 67 18.61 -6.40 1.82
N ALA A 68 17.78 -5.58 1.17
CA ALA A 68 18.10 -4.92 -0.10
C ALA A 68 19.27 -3.94 0.04
N SER A 69 19.39 -3.27 1.20
CA SER A 69 20.56 -2.45 1.54
C SER A 69 21.86 -3.27 1.56
N SER A 70 21.80 -4.55 1.95
CA SER A 70 22.93 -5.46 1.92
C SER A 70 23.21 -6.06 0.54
N ASP A 71 22.18 -6.32 -0.26
CA ASP A 71 22.30 -7.06 -1.55
C ASP A 71 22.46 -6.13 -2.77
N ASN A 72 22.32 -4.80 -2.59
CA ASN A 72 22.55 -3.69 -3.53
C ASN A 72 21.98 -3.84 -4.96
N PHE A 73 21.12 -4.84 -5.21
CA PHE A 73 20.67 -5.23 -6.55
C PHE A 73 19.14 -5.39 -6.64
N VAL A 74 18.40 -5.11 -5.58
CA VAL A 74 16.95 -5.33 -5.53
C VAL A 74 16.19 -4.03 -5.83
N ASN A 75 15.51 -3.96 -6.97
CA ASN A 75 14.64 -2.84 -7.34
C ASN A 75 13.49 -2.69 -6.31
N LEU A 76 13.21 -1.47 -5.84
CA LEU A 76 12.13 -1.17 -4.88
C LEU A 76 10.76 -1.66 -5.36
N ASP A 77 10.46 -1.54 -6.66
CA ASP A 77 9.21 -2.09 -7.22
C ASP A 77 9.15 -3.62 -7.10
N ASN A 78 10.27 -4.32 -7.22
CA ASN A 78 10.33 -5.77 -7.06
C ASN A 78 10.13 -6.17 -5.59
N ILE A 79 10.64 -5.36 -4.66
CA ILE A 79 10.46 -5.55 -3.22
C ILE A 79 8.99 -5.38 -2.84
N ASP A 80 8.38 -4.26 -3.23
CA ASP A 80 6.96 -3.98 -2.96
C ASP A 80 6.05 -5.10 -3.48
N ASN A 81 6.27 -5.55 -4.72
CA ASN A 81 5.49 -6.65 -5.31
C ASN A 81 5.62 -7.95 -4.55
N ARG A 82 6.84 -8.26 -4.10
CA ARG A 82 7.13 -9.46 -3.35
C ARG A 82 6.45 -9.42 -1.99
N ILE A 83 6.57 -8.30 -1.26
CA ILE A 83 5.92 -8.10 0.04
C ILE A 83 4.40 -8.24 -0.09
N ILE A 84 3.78 -7.55 -1.06
CA ILE A 84 2.33 -7.61 -1.30
C ILE A 84 1.89 -9.05 -1.57
N THR A 85 2.64 -9.78 -2.39
CA THR A 85 2.31 -11.17 -2.74
C THR A 85 2.47 -12.11 -1.54
N GLU A 86 3.50 -11.94 -0.72
CA GLU A 86 3.72 -12.77 0.47
C GLU A 86 2.69 -12.51 1.56
N VAL A 87 2.37 -11.24 1.87
CA VAL A 87 1.39 -10.88 2.89
C VAL A 87 -0.03 -11.24 2.43
N LEU A 88 -0.48 -10.70 1.29
CA LEU A 88 -1.85 -10.94 0.81
C LEU A 88 -2.05 -12.38 0.31
N GLY A 89 -1.00 -13.03 -0.20
CA GLY A 89 -1.04 -14.43 -0.60
C GLY A 89 -1.28 -15.37 0.59
N SER A 90 -0.62 -15.09 1.73
CA SER A 90 -0.79 -15.86 2.97
C SER A 90 -2.16 -15.66 3.58
N GLU A 91 -2.68 -14.44 3.56
CA GLU A 91 -3.99 -14.10 4.13
C GLU A 91 -5.16 -14.65 3.32
N ARG A 92 -5.04 -14.71 1.98
CA ARG A 92 -6.01 -15.39 1.11
C ARG A 92 -6.10 -16.90 1.37
N LEU A 93 -5.00 -17.51 1.85
CA LEU A 93 -5.03 -18.91 2.29
C LEU A 93 -5.77 -19.01 3.63
N GLU A 94 -5.49 -18.13 4.58
CA GLU A 94 -6.17 -18.11 5.89
C GLU A 94 -7.69 -17.89 5.79
N LEU A 95 -8.13 -16.99 4.91
CA LEU A 95 -9.56 -16.75 4.62
C LEU A 95 -10.28 -17.98 4.05
N LYS A 96 -9.58 -18.89 3.36
CA LYS A 96 -10.18 -20.16 2.91
C LYS A 96 -10.41 -21.16 4.04
N PHE A 97 -9.67 -21.04 5.15
CA PHE A 97 -9.79 -21.94 6.30
C PHE A 97 -10.72 -21.39 7.39
N ARG A 98 -11.23 -20.17 7.22
CA ARG A 98 -12.21 -19.53 8.12
C ARG A 98 -13.68 -19.77 7.71
N GLY A 99 -13.94 -20.84 6.94
CA GLY A 99 -15.25 -21.26 6.45
C GLY A 99 -15.79 -22.49 7.14
#